data_AF-A0A2L0LQQ2-F1
#
_entry.id   AF-A0A2L0LQQ2-F1
#
_cell.length_a   1.000
_cell.length_b   1.000
_cell.length_c   1.000
_cell.angle_alpha   90.00
_cell.angle_beta   90.00
_cell.angle_gamma   90.00
#
_symmetry.space_group_name_H-M   'P 1'
#
loop_
_entity.id
_entity.type
_entity.pdbx_description
1 polymer ?
#
loop_
_entity_poly.entity_id
_entity_poly.type
_entity_poly.pdbx_seq_one_letter_code
_entity_poly.pdbx_strand_id
1 'polypeptide(L)'
;MDLDQIRQNARHAAAADIFATMASEEKSQQLLARLGAQTNAQIDFSARYEGIPTEQLETYRALVKGQDNPFLQELGKVDGLLQAGDIILCTGETIGAKVITKGQKLLNDNARSSHVALIHADFVCVDAMPGDGVTNRLVSEVLTKVKPDWRVIRCKKLTQEHTDAVYRACAYYLAQPYKILPSKKPMKTAAYCSELARKVFLHTGITGIGIPNDSVLTPGRFDDLVDNHPEWEDVTEQVRPAIDFCMKYPELMKVSARLMIEGLKLNRKRFEERKEQVQQIQLLASRKKIPKEKAKEMIKAIREIENDMNHKFWDHSK
;
A
#
# COMPACT_ATOMS: atom_id res chain seq x y z
N MET A 1 -25.49 1.11 -11.51
CA MET A 1 -24.38 1.14 -10.54
C MET A 1 -23.79 -0.26 -10.50
N ASP A 2 -22.49 -0.36 -10.79
CA ASP A 2 -21.78 -1.65 -10.89
C ASP A 2 -21.72 -2.38 -9.54
N LEU A 3 -21.78 -3.71 -9.54
CA LEU A 3 -21.74 -4.55 -8.33
C LEU A 3 -20.45 -4.34 -7.54
N ASP A 4 -19.33 -4.13 -8.23
CA ASP A 4 -18.04 -3.86 -7.60
C ASP A 4 -18.01 -2.49 -6.92
N GLN A 5 -18.62 -1.49 -7.55
CA GLN A 5 -18.80 -0.17 -6.95
C GLN A 5 -19.66 -0.21 -5.68
N ILE A 6 -20.74 -1.01 -5.68
CA ILE A 6 -21.60 -1.20 -4.50
C ILE A 6 -20.81 -1.84 -3.36
N ARG A 7 -20.07 -2.92 -3.64
CA ARG A 7 -19.23 -3.60 -2.65
C ARG A 7 -18.16 -2.67 -2.07
N GLN A 8 -17.50 -1.90 -2.92
CA GLN A 8 -16.49 -0.94 -2.48
C GLN A 8 -17.09 0.17 -1.59
N ASN A 9 -18.27 0.69 -1.95
CA ASN A 9 -18.96 1.68 -1.12
C ASN A 9 -19.37 1.12 0.24
N ALA A 10 -19.82 -0.13 0.30
CA ALA A 10 -20.14 -0.80 1.56
C ALA A 10 -18.90 -0.95 2.46
N ARG A 11 -17.74 -1.33 1.87
CA ARG A 11 -16.46 -1.41 2.60
C ARG A 11 -16.01 -0.07 3.16
N HIS A 12 -16.10 0.99 2.36
CA HIS A 12 -15.78 2.34 2.79
C HIS A 12 -16.69 2.82 3.94
N ALA A 13 -17.99 2.51 3.88
CA ALA A 13 -18.92 2.84 4.96
C ALA A 13 -18.58 2.07 6.25
N ALA A 14 -18.27 0.79 6.15
CA ALA A 14 -17.84 -0.01 7.31
C ALA A 14 -16.54 0.51 7.93
N ALA A 15 -15.53 0.84 7.11
CA ALA A 15 -14.29 1.43 7.59
C ALA A 15 -14.53 2.77 8.30
N ALA A 16 -15.38 3.63 7.73
CA ALA A 16 -15.73 4.92 8.34
C ALA A 16 -16.40 4.74 9.71
N ASP A 17 -17.30 3.77 9.84
CA ASP A 17 -17.99 3.46 11.10
C ASP A 17 -17.01 2.93 12.17
N ILE A 18 -16.07 2.06 11.77
CA ILE A 18 -15.00 1.58 12.65
C ILE A 18 -14.13 2.75 13.13
N PHE A 19 -13.67 3.63 12.25
CA PHE A 19 -12.86 4.78 12.66
C PHE A 19 -13.62 5.74 13.58
N ALA A 20 -14.91 6.00 13.30
CA ALA A 20 -15.75 6.83 14.16
C ALA A 20 -15.97 6.20 15.55
N THR A 21 -16.05 4.87 15.61
CA THR A 21 -16.15 4.10 16.86
C THR A 21 -14.84 4.17 17.64
N MET A 22 -13.70 3.99 16.98
CA MET A 22 -12.36 4.03 17.60
C MET A 22 -11.97 5.41 18.14
N ALA A 23 -12.61 6.49 17.66
CA ALA A 23 -12.42 7.84 18.20
C ALA A 23 -12.99 8.02 19.61
N SER A 24 -13.70 7.03 20.16
CA SER A 24 -14.26 7.02 21.50
C SER A 24 -13.88 5.73 22.22
N GLU A 25 -13.25 5.86 23.38
CA GLU A 25 -12.84 4.71 24.20
C GLU A 25 -14.04 3.81 24.58
N GLU A 26 -15.14 4.44 25.02
CA GLU A 26 -16.39 3.73 25.37
C GLU A 26 -16.93 2.93 24.18
N LYS A 27 -17.06 3.56 23.01
CA LYS A 27 -17.57 2.89 21.80
C LYS A 27 -16.63 1.78 21.33
N SER A 28 -15.32 1.98 21.46
CA SER A 28 -14.32 0.96 21.14
C SER A 28 -14.47 -0.27 22.04
N GLN A 29 -14.63 -0.07 23.36
CA GLN A 29 -14.88 -1.16 24.30
C GLN A 29 -16.19 -1.91 23.99
N GLN A 30 -17.26 -1.18 23.66
CA GLN A 30 -18.54 -1.78 23.26
C GLN A 30 -18.40 -2.61 21.97
N LEU A 31 -17.65 -2.14 20.98
CA LEU A 31 -17.38 -2.89 19.76
C LEU A 31 -16.61 -4.18 20.05
N LEU A 32 -15.56 -4.11 20.87
CA LEU A 32 -14.79 -5.28 21.28
C LEU A 32 -15.65 -6.30 22.04
N ALA A 33 -16.50 -5.85 22.97
CA ALA A 33 -17.44 -6.71 23.67
C ALA A 33 -18.43 -7.39 22.71
N ARG A 34 -18.93 -6.66 21.70
CA ARG A 34 -19.83 -7.21 20.68
C ARG A 34 -19.14 -8.25 19.81
N LEU A 35 -17.89 -8.03 19.41
CA LEU A 35 -17.10 -9.00 18.66
C LEU A 35 -16.83 -10.26 19.48
N GLY A 36 -16.46 -10.11 20.76
CA GLY A 36 -16.26 -11.22 21.69
C GLY A 36 -17.53 -12.04 21.97
N ALA A 37 -18.71 -11.41 21.90
CA ALA A 37 -20.01 -12.07 22.10
C ALA A 37 -20.52 -12.84 20.87
N GLN A 38 -19.85 -12.79 19.72
CA GLN A 38 -20.27 -13.53 18.53
C GLN A 38 -20.18 -15.05 18.75
N THR A 39 -21.20 -15.76 18.28
CA THR A 39 -21.20 -17.24 18.29
C THR A 39 -20.20 -17.78 17.28
N ASN A 40 -19.66 -18.98 17.53
CA ASN A 40 -18.74 -19.62 16.59
C ASN A 40 -19.37 -19.80 15.20
N ALA A 41 -20.67 -20.06 15.11
CA ALA A 41 -21.37 -20.19 13.84
C ALA A 41 -21.39 -18.86 13.03
N GLN A 42 -21.54 -17.72 13.70
CA GLN A 42 -21.46 -16.41 13.06
C GLN A 42 -20.03 -16.10 12.59
N ILE A 43 -19.04 -16.42 13.41
CA ILE A 43 -17.63 -16.22 13.07
C ILE A 43 -17.24 -17.11 11.90
N ASP A 44 -17.62 -18.38 11.89
CA ASP A 44 -17.35 -19.32 10.79
C ASP A 44 -17.99 -18.89 9.48
N PHE A 45 -19.22 -18.38 9.54
CA PHE A 45 -19.88 -17.83 8.36
C PHE A 45 -19.07 -16.66 7.77
N SER A 46 -18.62 -15.73 8.62
CA SER A 46 -17.72 -14.66 8.20
C SER A 46 -16.39 -15.21 7.66
N ALA A 47 -15.77 -16.16 8.34
CA ALA A 47 -14.51 -16.77 7.93
C ALA A 47 -14.58 -17.35 6.51
N ARG A 48 -15.65 -18.10 6.20
CA ARG A 48 -15.89 -18.66 4.87
C ARG A 48 -16.11 -17.59 3.82
N TYR A 49 -16.83 -16.52 4.17
CA TYR A 49 -17.01 -15.38 3.27
C TYR A 49 -15.68 -14.68 2.95
N GLU A 50 -14.77 -14.62 3.93
CA GLU A 50 -13.42 -14.08 3.76
C GLU A 50 -12.44 -15.03 3.08
N GLY A 51 -12.85 -16.28 2.84
CA GLY A 51 -12.01 -17.31 2.23
C GLY A 51 -11.02 -17.96 3.20
N ILE A 52 -11.19 -17.80 4.52
CA ILE A 52 -10.33 -18.46 5.52
C ILE A 52 -10.38 -19.98 5.31
N PRO A 53 -9.22 -20.65 5.15
CA PRO A 53 -9.17 -22.10 5.01
C PRO A 53 -9.74 -22.83 6.23
N THR A 54 -10.30 -24.02 6.02
CA THR A 54 -11.00 -24.78 7.09
C THR A 54 -10.06 -25.10 8.25
N GLU A 55 -8.80 -25.41 7.95
CA GLU A 55 -7.74 -25.69 8.90
C GLU A 55 -7.31 -24.47 9.73
N GLN A 56 -7.70 -23.25 9.34
CA GLN A 56 -7.40 -22.00 10.06
C GLN A 56 -8.61 -21.42 10.80
N LEU A 57 -9.77 -22.09 10.79
CA LEU A 57 -11.00 -21.56 11.41
C LEU A 57 -10.86 -21.36 12.92
N GLU A 58 -10.23 -22.28 13.65
CA GLU A 58 -10.03 -22.11 15.10
C GLU A 58 -9.13 -20.91 15.40
N THR A 59 -8.05 -20.74 14.63
CA THR A 59 -7.17 -19.56 14.72
C THR A 59 -7.94 -18.28 14.45
N TYR A 60 -8.78 -18.25 13.40
CA TYR A 60 -9.61 -17.10 13.08
C TYR A 60 -10.63 -16.77 14.19
N ARG A 61 -11.28 -17.78 14.78
CA ARG A 61 -12.20 -17.58 15.90
C ARG A 61 -11.50 -16.96 17.11
N ALA A 62 -10.34 -17.51 17.47
CA ALA A 62 -9.53 -16.97 18.55
C ALA A 62 -9.11 -15.52 18.27
N LEU A 63 -8.68 -15.23 17.03
CA LEU A 63 -8.33 -13.87 16.59
C LEU A 63 -9.50 -12.89 16.75
N VAL A 64 -10.69 -13.23 16.24
CA VAL A 64 -11.89 -12.35 16.35
C VAL A 64 -12.29 -12.11 17.80
N LYS A 65 -12.10 -13.09 18.68
CA LYS A 65 -12.38 -13.00 20.12
C LYS A 65 -11.27 -12.33 20.93
N GLY A 66 -10.18 -11.89 20.30
CA GLY A 66 -9.03 -11.29 21.00
C GLY A 66 -8.28 -12.28 21.89
N GLN A 67 -8.32 -13.57 21.57
CA GLN A 67 -7.65 -14.64 22.30
C GLN A 67 -6.29 -14.95 21.69
N ASP A 68 -5.35 -15.42 22.52
CA ASP A 68 -4.07 -15.92 22.05
C ASP A 68 -4.25 -17.10 21.08
N ASN A 69 -3.42 -17.17 20.05
CA ASN A 69 -3.56 -18.15 18.98
C ASN A 69 -2.24 -18.29 18.17
N PRO A 70 -2.08 -19.39 17.39
CA PRO A 70 -0.84 -19.64 16.65
C PRO A 70 -0.42 -18.51 15.71
N PHE A 71 -1.38 -17.83 15.08
CA PHE A 71 -1.10 -16.71 14.19
C PHE A 71 -0.50 -15.52 14.95
N LEU A 72 -1.07 -15.12 16.09
CA LEU A 72 -0.51 -14.04 16.92
C LEU A 72 0.86 -14.41 17.52
N GLN A 73 1.03 -15.66 17.95
CA GLN A 73 2.30 -16.16 18.49
C GLN A 73 3.41 -16.17 17.43
N GLU A 74 3.11 -16.56 16.19
CA GLU A 74 4.07 -16.54 15.09
C GLU A 74 4.32 -15.13 14.58
N LEU A 75 3.29 -14.27 14.53
CA LEU A 75 3.41 -12.85 14.22
C LEU A 75 4.43 -12.18 15.14
N GLY A 76 4.33 -12.38 16.46
CA GLY A 76 5.27 -11.81 17.43
C GLY A 76 6.73 -12.27 17.25
N LYS A 77 6.98 -13.39 16.57
CA LYS A 77 8.35 -13.86 16.28
C LYS A 77 8.96 -13.23 15.02
N VAL A 78 8.12 -12.72 14.12
CA VAL A 78 8.54 -12.12 12.86
C VAL A 78 8.31 -10.61 12.82
N ASP A 79 7.74 -10.05 13.89
CA ASP A 79 7.53 -8.62 14.06
C ASP A 79 8.84 -7.84 13.92
N GLY A 80 8.79 -6.72 13.19
CA GLY A 80 9.94 -5.87 12.90
C GLY A 80 11.01 -6.46 11.97
N LEU A 81 10.87 -7.70 11.48
CA LEU A 81 11.81 -8.26 10.50
C LEU A 81 11.72 -7.54 9.16
N LEU A 82 10.51 -7.38 8.63
CA LEU A 82 10.24 -6.50 7.49
C LEU A 82 10.06 -5.07 7.99
N GLN A 83 10.67 -4.12 7.29
CA GLN A 83 10.68 -2.71 7.67
C GLN A 83 10.11 -1.85 6.54
N ALA A 84 9.46 -0.75 6.92
CA ALA A 84 8.96 0.22 5.97
C ALA A 84 10.11 0.71 5.06
N GLY A 85 9.92 0.60 3.75
CA GLY A 85 10.92 0.97 2.75
C GLY A 85 11.86 -0.15 2.32
N ASP A 86 11.78 -1.34 2.92
CA ASP A 86 12.35 -2.55 2.32
C ASP A 86 11.80 -2.73 0.90
N ILE A 87 12.65 -3.19 -0.02
CA ILE A 87 12.27 -3.42 -1.40
C ILE A 87 12.31 -4.92 -1.68
N ILE A 88 11.16 -5.45 -2.08
CA ILE A 88 11.04 -6.79 -2.67
C ILE A 88 11.33 -6.68 -4.16
N LEU A 89 12.35 -7.40 -4.60
CA LEU A 89 12.74 -7.60 -5.98
C LEU A 89 12.32 -8.99 -6.42
N CYS A 90 11.49 -9.08 -7.46
CA CYS A 90 10.98 -10.38 -7.89
C CYS A 90 10.86 -10.47 -9.41
N THR A 91 10.77 -11.72 -9.89
CA THR A 91 10.57 -12.02 -11.30
C THR A 91 9.22 -12.68 -11.50
N GLY A 92 8.28 -11.95 -12.09
CA GLY A 92 7.00 -12.52 -12.48
C GLY A 92 7.15 -13.67 -13.48
N GLU A 93 6.21 -14.60 -13.48
CA GLU A 93 6.22 -15.75 -14.40
C GLU A 93 5.65 -15.44 -15.80
N THR A 94 5.04 -14.27 -15.97
CA THR A 94 4.37 -13.86 -17.21
C THR A 94 5.36 -13.64 -18.37
N ILE A 95 4.84 -13.68 -19.60
CA ILE A 95 5.63 -13.39 -20.80
C ILE A 95 6.24 -11.98 -20.73
N GLY A 96 5.48 -10.99 -20.28
CA GLY A 96 5.96 -9.62 -20.10
C GLY A 96 7.14 -9.53 -19.13
N ALA A 97 7.08 -10.23 -18.01
CA ALA A 97 8.17 -10.30 -17.05
C ALA A 97 9.44 -10.92 -17.65
N LYS A 98 9.32 -12.00 -18.44
CA LYS A 98 10.46 -12.62 -19.14
C LYS A 98 11.11 -11.66 -20.15
N VAL A 99 10.29 -10.92 -20.91
CA VAL A 99 10.78 -9.91 -21.87
C VAL A 99 11.53 -8.80 -21.14
N ILE A 100 10.97 -8.30 -20.02
CA ILE A 100 11.61 -7.27 -19.20
C ILE A 100 12.97 -7.75 -18.66
N THR A 101 13.03 -8.92 -18.03
CA THR A 101 14.31 -9.46 -17.52
C THR A 101 15.33 -9.65 -18.65
N LYS A 102 14.92 -10.22 -19.79
CA LYS A 102 15.83 -10.44 -20.93
C LYS A 102 16.34 -9.13 -21.54
N GLY A 103 15.49 -8.11 -21.66
CA GLY A 103 15.87 -6.81 -22.20
C GLY A 103 16.85 -6.06 -21.29
N GLN A 104 16.66 -6.16 -19.97
CA GLN A 104 17.56 -5.54 -18.99
C GLN A 104 18.97 -6.12 -19.01
N LYS A 105 19.10 -7.43 -19.31
CA LYS A 105 20.40 -8.10 -19.43
C LYS A 105 21.31 -7.54 -20.52
N LEU A 106 20.79 -6.75 -21.46
CA LEU A 106 21.61 -6.07 -22.46
C LEU A 106 22.40 -4.88 -21.88
N LEU A 107 21.97 -4.35 -20.73
CA LEU A 107 22.58 -3.19 -20.07
C LEU A 107 23.12 -3.52 -18.67
N ASN A 108 22.66 -4.62 -18.09
CA ASN A 108 23.10 -5.13 -16.80
C ASN A 108 22.98 -6.67 -16.80
N ASP A 109 24.11 -7.37 -16.94
CA ASP A 109 24.15 -8.84 -16.98
C ASP A 109 23.58 -9.51 -15.71
N ASN A 110 23.63 -8.81 -14.56
CA ASN A 110 23.14 -9.27 -13.27
C ASN A 110 21.63 -9.00 -13.06
N ALA A 111 20.96 -8.32 -13.99
CA ALA A 111 19.54 -8.05 -13.89
C ALA A 111 18.73 -9.35 -13.87
N ARG A 112 18.06 -9.60 -12.75
CA ARG A 112 17.17 -10.76 -12.56
C ARG A 112 15.72 -10.32 -12.47
N SER A 113 15.47 -9.22 -11.79
CA SER A 113 14.14 -8.80 -11.38
C SER A 113 13.36 -8.14 -12.51
N SER A 114 12.05 -8.37 -12.55
CA SER A 114 11.12 -7.72 -13.48
C SER A 114 10.08 -6.84 -12.79
N HIS A 115 10.03 -6.87 -11.46
CA HIS A 115 9.14 -6.06 -10.65
C HIS A 115 9.80 -5.61 -9.36
N VAL A 116 9.31 -4.50 -8.83
CA VAL A 116 9.75 -3.88 -7.58
C VAL A 116 8.50 -3.61 -6.75
N ALA A 117 8.47 -4.10 -5.52
CA ALA A 117 7.47 -3.75 -4.53
C ALA A 117 8.16 -3.20 -3.28
N LEU A 118 7.58 -2.17 -2.68
CA LEU A 118 8.14 -1.51 -1.51
C LEU A 118 7.26 -1.79 -0.30
N ILE A 119 7.84 -2.24 0.81
CA ILE A 119 7.12 -2.46 2.07
C ILE A 119 6.58 -1.10 2.53
N HIS A 120 5.26 -0.98 2.57
CA HIS A 120 4.57 0.19 3.09
C HIS A 120 4.53 0.10 4.61
N ALA A 121 3.90 -0.94 5.18
CA ALA A 121 3.86 -1.19 6.61
C ALA A 121 3.67 -2.69 6.87
N ASP A 122 4.40 -3.25 7.82
CA ASP A 122 4.38 -4.67 8.17
C ASP A 122 4.48 -5.58 6.92
N PHE A 123 3.40 -6.27 6.57
CA PHE A 123 3.29 -7.19 5.44
C PHE A 123 2.51 -6.60 4.25
N VAL A 124 2.27 -5.29 4.26
CA VAL A 124 1.60 -4.54 3.19
C VAL A 124 2.66 -3.84 2.35
N CYS A 125 2.67 -4.13 1.07
CA CYS A 125 3.47 -3.46 0.06
C CYS A 125 2.69 -2.31 -0.60
N VAL A 126 3.43 -1.42 -1.25
CA VAL A 126 2.93 -0.57 -2.33
C VAL A 126 3.73 -0.86 -3.59
N ASP A 127 3.03 -0.97 -4.71
CA ASP A 127 3.65 -1.05 -6.03
C ASP A 127 2.71 -0.56 -7.13
N ALA A 128 3.26 -0.44 -8.34
CA ALA A 128 2.53 0.00 -9.52
C ALA A 128 2.41 -1.15 -10.53
N MET A 129 1.18 -1.50 -10.93
CA MET A 129 0.91 -2.55 -11.91
C MET A 129 0.18 -2.04 -13.14
N PRO A 130 0.44 -2.61 -14.33
CA PRO A 130 -0.39 -2.36 -15.51
C PRO A 130 -1.88 -2.65 -15.21
N GLY A 131 -2.76 -1.71 -15.59
CA GLY A 131 -4.21 -1.81 -15.33
C GLY A 131 -4.63 -1.16 -14.02
N ASP A 132 -3.94 -1.47 -12.92
CA ASP A 132 -4.35 -1.04 -11.59
C ASP A 132 -3.72 0.30 -11.15
N GLY A 133 -2.54 0.64 -11.68
CA GLY A 133 -1.76 1.76 -11.18
C GLY A 133 -1.12 1.42 -9.82
N VAL A 134 -0.95 2.43 -8.98
CA VAL A 134 -0.34 2.31 -7.65
C VAL A 134 -1.37 1.84 -6.62
N THR A 135 -1.16 0.67 -6.03
CA THR A 135 -2.07 0.06 -5.06
C THR A 135 -1.31 -0.55 -3.89
N ASN A 136 -2.03 -0.79 -2.79
CA ASN A 136 -1.53 -1.64 -1.71
C ASN A 136 -1.82 -3.10 -2.02
N ARG A 137 -0.83 -3.96 -1.77
CA ARG A 137 -0.94 -5.42 -1.92
C ARG A 137 -0.21 -6.09 -0.76
N LEU A 138 -0.65 -7.28 -0.38
CA LEU A 138 0.06 -8.06 0.64
C LEU A 138 1.36 -8.63 0.05
N VAL A 139 2.36 -8.84 0.91
CA VAL A 139 3.58 -9.57 0.56
C VAL A 139 3.25 -10.92 -0.11
N SER A 140 2.27 -11.65 0.44
CA SER A 140 1.82 -12.93 -0.13
C SER A 140 1.25 -12.76 -1.54
N GLU A 141 0.46 -11.72 -1.80
CA GLU A 141 -0.08 -11.42 -3.13
C GLU A 141 1.01 -11.06 -4.14
N VAL A 142 2.05 -10.33 -3.71
CA VAL A 142 3.21 -10.00 -4.55
C VAL A 142 4.01 -11.26 -4.90
N LEU A 143 4.15 -12.21 -3.97
CA LEU A 143 5.02 -13.38 -4.12
C LEU A 143 4.32 -14.68 -4.59
N THR A 144 3.00 -14.70 -4.76
CA THR A 144 2.26 -15.93 -5.12
C THR A 144 2.59 -16.46 -6.53
N LYS A 145 2.96 -15.60 -7.50
CA LYS A 145 3.20 -15.98 -8.92
C LYS A 145 4.52 -15.44 -9.46
N VAL A 146 5.57 -15.61 -8.68
CA VAL A 146 6.93 -15.19 -9.02
C VAL A 146 7.88 -16.37 -8.91
N LYS A 147 9.03 -16.24 -9.58
CA LYS A 147 10.11 -17.20 -9.43
C LYS A 147 10.66 -17.20 -7.99
N PRO A 148 11.24 -18.33 -7.53
CA PRO A 148 11.74 -18.46 -6.16
C PRO A 148 13.00 -17.63 -5.86
N ASP A 149 13.62 -17.00 -6.87
CA ASP A 149 14.84 -16.19 -6.75
C ASP A 149 14.58 -14.72 -6.37
N TRP A 150 13.46 -14.46 -5.69
CA TRP A 150 13.15 -13.15 -5.14
C TRP A 150 14.18 -12.73 -4.09
N ARG A 151 14.32 -11.41 -3.92
CA ARG A 151 15.18 -10.80 -2.91
C ARG A 151 14.44 -9.73 -2.14
N VAL A 152 14.90 -9.48 -0.92
CA VAL A 152 14.53 -8.29 -0.15
C VAL A 152 15.79 -7.50 0.13
N ILE A 153 15.78 -6.22 -0.25
CA ILE A 153 16.92 -5.32 -0.05
C ILE A 153 16.52 -4.17 0.86
N ARG A 154 17.46 -3.74 1.70
CA ARG A 154 17.27 -2.67 2.68
C ARG A 154 18.28 -1.55 2.47
N CYS A 155 17.84 -0.31 2.62
CA CYS A 155 18.73 0.85 2.59
C CYS A 155 19.19 1.20 4.01
N LYS A 156 20.50 1.13 4.27
CA LYS A 156 21.09 1.37 5.60
C LYS A 156 20.88 2.80 6.13
N LYS A 157 20.70 3.76 5.23
CA LYS A 157 20.39 5.15 5.59
C LYS A 157 18.93 5.39 5.98
N LEU A 158 18.04 4.45 5.68
CA LEU A 158 16.64 4.53 6.05
C LEU A 158 16.48 4.05 7.50
N THR A 159 16.57 4.99 8.43
CA THR A 159 16.40 4.74 9.87
C THR A 159 14.96 4.95 10.32
N GLN A 160 14.67 4.62 11.59
CA GLN A 160 13.34 4.79 12.20
C GLN A 160 12.79 6.23 12.11
N GLU A 161 13.67 7.24 12.06
CA GLU A 161 13.27 8.65 11.90
C GLU A 161 12.57 8.93 10.55
N HIS A 162 12.81 8.08 9.55
CA HIS A 162 12.25 8.21 8.21
C HIS A 162 10.98 7.39 8.01
N THR A 163 10.62 6.50 8.94
CA THR A 163 9.47 5.58 8.82
C THR A 163 8.18 6.30 8.47
N ASP A 164 7.88 7.39 9.18
CA ASP A 164 6.71 8.22 8.90
C ASP A 164 6.73 8.87 7.51
N ALA A 165 7.92 9.22 7.01
CA ALA A 165 8.07 9.78 5.67
C ALA A 165 7.80 8.70 4.61
N VAL A 166 8.21 7.46 4.84
CA VAL A 166 7.88 6.32 3.98
C VAL A 166 6.37 6.09 3.96
N TYR A 167 5.72 5.98 5.14
CA TYR A 167 4.27 5.80 5.23
C TYR A 167 3.51 6.90 4.48
N ARG A 168 3.87 8.17 4.69
CA ARG A 168 3.26 9.28 3.97
C ARG A 168 3.51 9.22 2.46
N ALA A 169 4.71 8.87 2.03
CA ALA A 169 5.05 8.78 0.62
C ALA A 169 4.29 7.64 -0.08
N CYS A 170 4.23 6.45 0.53
CA CYS A 170 3.46 5.33 0.02
C CYS A 170 1.98 5.68 -0.15
N ALA A 171 1.38 6.31 0.87
CA ALA A 171 -0.01 6.78 0.80
C ALA A 171 -0.22 7.88 -0.26
N TYR A 172 0.74 8.81 -0.40
CA TYR A 172 0.66 9.94 -1.32
C TYR A 172 0.53 9.50 -2.79
N TYR A 173 1.22 8.43 -3.18
CA TYR A 173 1.25 7.94 -4.56
C TYR A 173 0.12 6.97 -4.92
N LEU A 174 -0.74 6.57 -3.97
CA LEU A 174 -1.87 5.69 -4.26
C LEU A 174 -2.76 6.22 -5.38
N ALA A 175 -3.29 5.30 -6.19
CA ALA A 175 -4.10 5.58 -7.38
C ALA A 175 -3.37 6.37 -8.49
N GLN A 176 -2.05 6.53 -8.45
CA GLN A 176 -1.32 6.98 -9.65
C GLN A 176 -1.48 5.95 -10.76
N PRO A 177 -1.85 6.36 -11.99
CA PRO A 177 -1.98 5.44 -13.10
C PRO A 177 -0.63 4.85 -13.51
N TYR A 178 -0.65 3.63 -14.04
CA TYR A 178 0.56 2.98 -14.55
C TYR A 178 0.97 3.54 -15.92
N LYS A 179 2.15 4.15 -16.03
CA LYS A 179 2.75 4.54 -17.31
C LYS A 179 4.26 4.46 -17.23
N ILE A 180 4.90 3.95 -18.29
CA ILE A 180 6.35 4.04 -18.49
C ILE A 180 6.60 5.13 -19.52
N LEU A 181 7.18 6.25 -19.12
CA LEU A 181 7.59 7.34 -20.02
C LEU A 181 9.05 7.72 -19.73
N PRO A 182 9.89 7.88 -20.77
CA PRO A 182 11.27 8.31 -20.59
C PRO A 182 11.37 9.68 -19.92
N SER A 183 11.90 9.73 -18.70
CA SER A 183 12.16 10.97 -17.96
C SER A 183 13.21 10.79 -16.87
N LYS A 184 14.22 11.68 -16.86
CA LYS A 184 15.21 11.75 -15.78
C LYS A 184 14.62 12.28 -14.47
N LYS A 185 13.49 12.99 -14.54
CA LYS A 185 12.75 13.47 -13.37
C LYS A 185 11.60 12.51 -13.03
N PRO A 186 11.28 12.30 -11.74
CA PRO A 186 10.09 11.57 -11.36
C PRO A 186 8.82 12.15 -12.02
N MET A 187 8.00 11.28 -12.57
CA MET A 187 6.73 11.65 -13.21
C MET A 187 5.73 12.12 -12.16
N LYS A 188 5.05 13.23 -12.42
CA LYS A 188 4.11 13.79 -11.45
C LYS A 188 2.78 13.03 -11.39
N THR A 189 2.32 12.48 -12.50
CA THR A 189 0.92 12.04 -12.68
C THR A 189 0.77 10.56 -13.02
N ALA A 190 1.84 9.78 -12.94
CA ALA A 190 1.85 8.35 -13.26
C ALA A 190 3.08 7.72 -12.64
N ALA A 191 3.05 6.41 -12.39
CA ALA A 191 4.21 5.66 -11.92
C ALA A 191 4.33 4.29 -12.61
N TYR A 192 5.50 3.68 -12.48
CA TYR A 192 5.69 2.24 -12.68
C TYR A 192 6.57 1.71 -11.53
N CYS A 193 6.65 0.40 -11.36
CA CYS A 193 7.12 -0.24 -10.12
C CYS A 193 8.43 0.33 -9.56
N SER A 194 9.49 0.33 -10.35
CA SER A 194 10.81 0.86 -9.98
C SER A 194 10.85 2.39 -9.83
N GLU A 195 10.06 3.12 -10.62
CA GLU A 195 9.97 4.58 -10.53
C GLU A 195 9.19 5.06 -9.31
N LEU A 196 8.18 4.29 -8.87
CA LEU A 196 7.49 4.48 -7.61
C LEU A 196 8.46 4.31 -6.43
N ALA A 197 9.29 3.27 -6.43
CA ALA A 197 10.30 3.09 -5.38
C ALA A 197 11.25 4.31 -5.31
N ARG A 198 11.77 4.78 -6.46
CA ARG A 198 12.57 6.01 -6.52
C ARG A 198 11.82 7.21 -5.94
N LYS A 199 10.56 7.40 -6.28
CA LYS A 199 9.73 8.50 -5.76
C LYS A 199 9.60 8.47 -4.25
N VAL A 200 9.33 7.29 -3.67
CA VAL A 200 9.21 7.12 -2.23
C VAL A 200 10.52 7.52 -1.54
N PHE A 201 11.66 6.99 -1.99
CA PHE A 201 12.97 7.35 -1.43
C PHE A 201 13.34 8.83 -1.63
N LEU A 202 12.95 9.45 -2.74
CA LEU A 202 13.13 10.90 -2.90
C LEU A 202 12.25 11.71 -1.93
N HIS A 203 11.06 11.21 -1.59
CA HIS A 203 10.14 11.86 -0.65
C HIS A 203 10.67 11.79 0.78
N THR A 204 11.41 10.74 1.16
CA THR A 204 12.03 10.66 2.49
C THR A 204 13.17 11.67 2.68
N GLY A 205 13.68 12.26 1.61
CA GLY A 205 14.78 13.24 1.65
C GLY A 205 16.16 12.61 1.82
N ILE A 206 16.25 11.28 1.85
CA ILE A 206 17.55 10.58 1.95
C ILE A 206 18.32 10.77 0.64
N THR A 207 19.61 11.08 0.77
CA THR A 207 20.51 11.32 -0.37
C THR A 207 21.73 10.40 -0.32
N GLY A 208 22.42 10.26 -1.47
CA GLY A 208 23.62 9.45 -1.57
C GLY A 208 23.37 7.95 -1.38
N ILE A 209 22.23 7.45 -1.87
CA ILE A 209 21.84 6.04 -1.87
C ILE A 209 21.90 5.39 -3.26
N GLY A 210 22.46 6.09 -4.25
CA GLY A 210 22.76 5.51 -5.56
C GLY A 210 21.56 5.23 -6.49
N ILE A 211 20.30 5.41 -6.07
CA ILE A 211 19.15 5.19 -6.97
C ILE A 211 19.28 6.09 -8.22
N PRO A 212 19.38 5.51 -9.43
CA PRO A 212 19.75 6.30 -10.60
C PRO A 212 18.60 7.17 -11.13
N ASN A 213 18.97 8.30 -11.71
CA ASN A 213 18.07 9.21 -12.42
C ASN A 213 17.96 8.88 -13.91
N ASP A 214 17.96 7.58 -14.23
CA ASP A 214 17.80 7.08 -15.59
C ASP A 214 16.46 7.55 -16.19
N SER A 215 16.42 7.71 -17.51
CA SER A 215 15.19 8.05 -18.24
C SER A 215 14.13 6.95 -18.08
N VAL A 216 14.56 5.69 -18.05
CA VAL A 216 13.74 4.55 -17.68
C VAL A 216 14.52 3.75 -16.64
N LEU A 217 14.09 3.84 -15.39
CA LEU A 217 14.69 3.15 -14.26
C LEU A 217 14.15 1.74 -14.21
N THR A 218 14.91 0.72 -14.58
CA THR A 218 14.38 -0.66 -14.60
C THR A 218 14.56 -1.35 -13.23
N PRO A 219 13.79 -2.41 -12.92
CA PRO A 219 13.97 -3.20 -11.68
C PRO A 219 15.39 -3.72 -11.45
N GLY A 220 16.09 -4.11 -12.52
CA GLY A 220 17.49 -4.53 -12.50
C GLY A 220 18.47 -3.48 -12.01
N ARG A 221 18.10 -2.18 -12.01
CA ARG A 221 18.91 -1.16 -11.34
C ARG A 221 18.91 -1.31 -9.82
N PHE A 222 17.85 -1.87 -9.24
CA PHE A 222 17.84 -2.20 -7.82
C PHE A 222 18.60 -3.50 -7.54
N ASP A 223 18.65 -4.43 -8.50
CA ASP A 223 19.57 -5.57 -8.43
C ASP A 223 21.03 -5.05 -8.35
N ASP A 224 21.40 -4.08 -9.20
CA ASP A 224 22.74 -3.46 -9.17
C ASP A 224 23.06 -2.76 -7.85
N LEU A 225 22.07 -2.11 -7.23
CA LEU A 225 22.26 -1.36 -5.97
C LEU A 225 22.71 -2.28 -4.84
N VAL A 226 22.03 -3.41 -4.66
CA VAL A 226 22.40 -4.34 -3.59
C VAL A 226 23.73 -5.04 -3.87
N ASP A 227 24.05 -5.28 -5.14
CA ASP A 227 25.29 -5.97 -5.51
C ASP A 227 26.52 -5.04 -5.44
N ASN A 228 26.34 -3.71 -5.62
CA ASN A 228 27.48 -2.79 -5.84
C ASN A 228 27.47 -1.49 -5.01
N HIS A 229 26.40 -1.15 -4.28
CA HIS A 229 26.32 0.12 -3.55
C HIS A 229 26.35 -0.11 -2.03
N PRO A 230 27.26 0.56 -1.28
CA PRO A 230 27.52 0.25 0.14
C PRO A 230 26.34 0.48 1.08
N GLU A 231 25.43 1.38 0.70
CA GLU A 231 24.23 1.74 1.46
C GLU A 231 23.06 0.76 1.30
N TRP A 232 23.22 -0.28 0.49
CA TRP A 232 22.21 -1.32 0.31
C TRP A 232 22.75 -2.64 0.82
N GLU A 233 21.84 -3.45 1.36
CA GLU A 233 22.13 -4.78 1.83
C GLU A 233 21.03 -5.75 1.41
N ASP A 234 21.43 -6.99 1.15
CA ASP A 234 20.53 -8.10 0.92
C ASP A 234 20.11 -8.66 2.28
N VAL A 235 18.85 -8.46 2.66
CA VAL A 235 18.27 -8.95 3.92
C VAL A 235 17.37 -10.17 3.70
N THR A 236 17.41 -10.78 2.51
CA THR A 236 16.50 -11.86 2.10
C THR A 236 16.45 -12.99 3.13
N GLU A 237 17.59 -13.51 3.58
CA GLU A 237 17.63 -14.60 4.56
C GLU A 237 17.17 -14.16 5.95
N GLN A 238 17.44 -12.91 6.34
CA GLN A 238 16.97 -12.36 7.62
C GLN A 238 15.45 -12.27 7.67
N VAL A 239 14.81 -11.87 6.56
CA VAL A 239 13.36 -11.64 6.50
C VAL A 239 12.59 -12.85 5.98
N ARG A 240 13.27 -13.91 5.52
CA ARG A 240 12.65 -15.14 5.02
C ARG A 240 11.59 -15.72 5.99
N PRO A 241 11.80 -15.76 7.32
CA PRO A 241 10.76 -16.19 8.25
C PRO A 241 9.48 -15.35 8.18
N ALA A 242 9.59 -14.03 7.97
CA ALA A 242 8.44 -13.15 7.81
C ALA A 242 7.71 -13.41 6.48
N ILE A 243 8.45 -13.68 5.40
CA ILE A 243 7.87 -14.06 4.11
C ILE A 243 7.12 -15.40 4.23
N ASP A 244 7.74 -16.41 4.85
CA ASP A 244 7.13 -17.72 5.07
C ASP A 244 5.85 -17.60 5.91
N PHE A 245 5.87 -16.75 6.94
CA PHE A 245 4.68 -16.41 7.73
C PHE A 245 3.56 -15.80 6.87
N CYS A 246 3.86 -14.83 6.00
CA CYS A 246 2.88 -14.26 5.07
C CYS A 246 2.27 -15.32 4.14
N MET A 247 3.10 -16.24 3.64
CA MET A 247 2.66 -17.31 2.73
C MET A 247 1.84 -18.38 3.44
N LYS A 248 2.08 -18.60 4.74
CA LYS A 248 1.30 -19.53 5.57
C LYS A 248 -0.09 -19.00 5.93
N TYR A 249 -0.22 -17.69 6.16
CA TYR A 249 -1.45 -17.06 6.65
C TYR A 249 -2.02 -15.97 5.72
N PRO A 250 -2.16 -16.19 4.40
CA PRO A 250 -2.49 -15.12 3.45
C PRO A 250 -3.85 -14.46 3.75
N GLU A 251 -4.88 -15.25 4.05
CA GLU A 251 -6.21 -14.70 4.29
C GLU A 251 -6.36 -14.08 5.69
N LEU A 252 -5.68 -14.60 6.72
CA LEU A 252 -5.63 -13.94 8.03
C LEU A 252 -4.87 -12.61 7.96
N MET A 253 -3.83 -12.54 7.11
CA MET A 253 -3.12 -11.29 6.85
C MET A 253 -3.98 -10.27 6.14
N LYS A 254 -4.77 -10.71 5.16
CA LYS A 254 -5.75 -9.86 4.49
C LYS A 254 -6.81 -9.31 5.43
N VAL A 255 -7.28 -10.11 6.39
CA VAL A 255 -8.19 -9.61 7.44
C VAL A 255 -7.49 -8.58 8.31
N SER A 256 -6.26 -8.88 8.77
CA SER A 256 -5.51 -8.02 9.69
C SER A 256 -5.13 -6.67 9.06
N ALA A 257 -4.71 -6.67 7.79
CA ALA A 257 -4.32 -5.47 7.05
C ALA A 257 -5.53 -4.66 6.52
N ARG A 258 -6.75 -5.20 6.60
CA ARG A 258 -7.93 -4.64 5.94
C ARG A 258 -8.24 -3.22 6.38
N LEU A 259 -8.23 -2.98 7.69
CA LEU A 259 -8.61 -1.69 8.23
C LEU A 259 -7.65 -0.59 7.74
N MET A 260 -6.35 -0.89 7.68
CA MET A 260 -5.35 0.00 7.13
C MET A 260 -5.61 0.28 5.64
N ILE A 261 -5.73 -0.76 4.82
CA ILE A 261 -5.91 -0.63 3.37
C ILE A 261 -7.22 0.10 3.03
N GLU A 262 -8.34 -0.29 3.64
CA GLU A 262 -9.64 0.34 3.39
C GLU A 262 -9.72 1.76 3.97
N GLY A 263 -8.97 2.06 5.05
CA GLY A 263 -8.83 3.43 5.55
C GLY A 263 -8.09 4.35 4.57
N LEU A 264 -7.03 3.88 3.94
CA LEU A 264 -6.32 4.62 2.89
C LEU A 264 -7.23 4.86 1.67
N LYS A 265 -7.96 3.82 1.23
CA LYS A 265 -8.93 3.94 0.13
C LYS A 265 -10.07 4.91 0.47
N LEU A 266 -10.58 4.87 1.69
CA LEU A 266 -11.61 5.80 2.17
C LEU A 266 -11.08 7.25 2.14
N ASN A 267 -9.86 7.48 2.62
CA ASN A 267 -9.24 8.81 2.56
C ASN A 267 -9.08 9.30 1.12
N ARG A 268 -8.65 8.41 0.20
CA ARG A 268 -8.55 8.70 -1.23
C ARG A 268 -9.91 9.05 -1.83
N LYS A 269 -10.94 8.27 -1.54
CA LYS A 269 -12.29 8.53 -2.04
C LYS A 269 -12.84 9.88 -1.54
N ARG A 270 -12.67 10.18 -0.25
CA ARG A 270 -13.10 11.46 0.33
C ARG A 270 -12.39 12.66 -0.33
N PHE A 271 -11.12 12.49 -0.68
CA PHE A 271 -10.38 13.50 -1.46
C PHE A 271 -11.00 13.70 -2.85
N GLU A 272 -11.32 12.62 -3.57
CA GLU A 272 -11.98 12.68 -4.87
C GLU A 272 -13.36 13.35 -4.80
N GLU A 273 -14.17 12.97 -3.80
CA GLU A 273 -15.48 13.59 -3.54
C GLU A 273 -15.35 15.10 -3.30
N ARG A 274 -14.35 15.55 -2.54
CA ARG A 274 -14.10 16.98 -2.30
C ARG A 274 -13.63 17.71 -3.56
N LYS A 275 -12.81 17.07 -4.40
CA LYS A 275 -12.39 17.61 -5.70
C LYS A 275 -13.60 17.78 -6.65
N GLU A 276 -14.49 16.79 -6.69
CA GLU A 276 -15.74 16.87 -7.45
C GLU A 276 -16.66 17.97 -6.91
N GLN A 277 -16.80 18.10 -5.58
CA GLN A 277 -17.57 19.18 -4.96
C GLN A 277 -17.03 20.56 -5.37
N VAL A 278 -15.71 20.76 -5.37
CA VAL A 278 -15.10 22.01 -5.84
C VAL A 278 -15.47 22.28 -7.30
N GLN A 279 -15.40 21.29 -8.18
CA GLN A 279 -15.80 21.43 -9.58
C GLN A 279 -17.28 21.78 -9.73
N GLN A 280 -18.16 21.15 -8.96
CA GLN A 280 -19.60 21.45 -8.96
C GLN A 280 -19.88 22.87 -8.45
N ILE A 281 -19.21 23.32 -7.39
CA ILE A 281 -19.32 24.70 -6.89
C ILE A 281 -18.89 25.70 -7.98
N GLN A 282 -17.77 25.44 -8.66
CA GLN A 282 -17.31 26.27 -9.78
C GLN A 282 -18.32 26.32 -10.93
N LEU A 283 -18.95 25.19 -11.25
CA LEU A 283 -19.99 25.10 -12.28
C LEU A 283 -21.27 25.86 -11.89
N LEU A 284 -21.69 25.77 -10.63
CA LEU A 284 -22.85 26.52 -10.13
C LEU A 284 -22.58 28.03 -10.16
N ALA A 285 -21.36 28.45 -9.81
CA ALA A 285 -20.94 29.84 -9.87
C ALA A 285 -20.87 30.37 -11.32
N SER A 286 -20.33 29.59 -12.26
CA SER A 286 -20.25 29.97 -13.67
C SER A 286 -21.64 30.09 -14.31
N ARG A 287 -22.60 29.27 -13.88
CA ARG A 287 -24.02 29.33 -14.25
C ARG A 287 -24.83 30.36 -13.46
N LYS A 288 -24.18 31.19 -12.64
CA LYS A 288 -24.80 32.22 -11.78
C LYS A 288 -25.90 31.69 -10.83
N LYS A 289 -25.88 30.38 -10.52
CA LYS A 289 -26.82 29.76 -9.55
C LYS A 289 -26.43 30.06 -8.10
N ILE A 290 -25.18 30.42 -7.86
CA ILE A 290 -24.67 30.92 -6.58
C ILE A 290 -23.81 32.17 -6.81
N PRO A 291 -23.76 33.12 -5.85
CA PRO A 291 -22.85 34.25 -5.91
C PRO A 291 -21.38 33.81 -5.92
N LYS A 292 -20.52 34.56 -6.61
CA LYS A 292 -19.07 34.27 -6.68
C LYS A 292 -18.40 34.24 -5.31
N GLU A 293 -18.78 35.16 -4.41
CA GLU A 293 -18.20 35.20 -3.06
C GLU A 293 -18.58 33.98 -2.23
N LYS A 294 -19.85 33.53 -2.31
CA LYS A 294 -20.28 32.27 -1.68
C LYS A 294 -19.52 31.06 -2.22
N ALA A 295 -19.28 31.02 -3.54
CA ALA A 295 -18.49 29.95 -4.15
C ALA A 295 -17.04 29.94 -3.65
N LYS A 296 -16.40 31.12 -3.50
CA LYS A 296 -15.05 31.23 -2.93
C LYS A 296 -14.99 30.74 -1.49
N GLU A 297 -15.97 31.13 -0.67
CA GLU A 297 -16.05 30.70 0.74
C GLU A 297 -16.17 29.17 0.85
N MET A 298 -17.08 28.56 0.09
CA MET A 298 -17.26 27.10 0.09
C MET A 298 -16.00 26.36 -0.38
N ILE A 299 -15.34 26.85 -1.44
CA ILE A 299 -14.08 26.27 -1.92
C ILE A 299 -12.96 26.43 -0.88
N LYS A 300 -12.90 27.57 -0.19
CA LYS A 300 -11.92 27.83 0.86
C LYS A 300 -12.08 26.84 2.01
N ALA A 301 -13.29 26.63 2.50
CA ALA A 301 -13.57 25.66 3.55
C ALA A 301 -13.13 24.23 3.18
N ILE A 302 -13.39 23.80 1.93
CA ILE A 302 -12.92 22.49 1.44
C ILE A 302 -11.38 22.42 1.42
N ARG A 303 -10.72 23.48 0.96
CA ARG A 303 -9.25 23.54 0.91
C ARG A 303 -8.60 23.58 2.29
N GLU A 304 -9.25 24.18 3.29
CA GLU A 304 -8.78 24.17 4.68
C GLU A 304 -8.76 22.74 5.23
N ILE A 305 -9.85 21.98 5.04
CA ILE A 305 -9.91 20.55 5.39
C ILE A 305 -8.76 19.78 4.73
N GLU A 306 -8.55 19.99 3.43
CA GLU A 306 -7.48 19.34 2.68
C GLU A 306 -6.06 19.71 3.14
N ASN A 307 -5.88 20.95 3.60
CA ASN A 307 -4.60 21.42 4.07
C ASN A 307 -4.20 20.83 5.42
N ASP A 308 -5.20 20.57 6.27
CA ASP A 308 -5.05 20.02 7.62
C ASP A 308 -4.93 18.48 7.63
N MET A 309 -5.10 17.81 6.49
CA MET A 309 -4.94 16.36 6.41
C MET A 309 -3.48 15.92 6.55
N ASN A 310 -3.25 14.93 7.42
CA ASN A 310 -1.95 14.27 7.61
C ASN A 310 -1.43 13.57 6.34
N HIS A 311 -2.33 13.08 5.49
CA HIS A 311 -2.00 12.46 4.21
C HIS A 311 -2.60 13.27 3.07
N LYS A 312 -1.73 13.83 2.22
CA LYS A 312 -2.11 14.44 0.94
C LYS A 312 -1.89 13.43 -0.19
N PHE A 313 -2.52 13.66 -1.33
CA PHE A 313 -2.39 12.81 -2.51
C PHE A 313 -1.65 13.52 -3.64
N TRP A 314 -1.11 12.74 -4.58
CA TRP A 314 -0.30 13.24 -5.69
C TRP A 314 -0.99 14.20 -6.65
N ASP A 315 -2.32 14.17 -6.73
CA ASP A 315 -3.14 15.07 -7.54
C ASP A 315 -3.82 16.17 -6.70
N HIS A 316 -3.30 16.41 -5.50
CA HIS A 316 -3.63 17.58 -4.69
C HIS A 316 -3.04 18.84 -5.34
N SER A 317 -3.90 19.73 -5.83
CA SER A 317 -3.50 21.05 -6.31
C SER A 317 -3.30 22.00 -5.14
N LYS A 318 -2.09 22.52 -4.97
CA LYS A 318 -1.87 23.73 -4.15
C LYS A 318 -2.52 24.95 -4.81
#